data_AF-Q4THZ8-F1
#
_entry.id   AF-Q4THZ8-F1
#
_cell.length_a   1.000
_cell.length_b   1.000
_cell.length_c   1.000
_cell.angle_alpha   90.00
_cell.angle_beta   90.00
_cell.angle_gamma   90.00
#
_symmetry.space_group_name_H-M   'P 1'
#
loop_
_entity.id
_entity.type
_entity.pdbx_description
1 polymer ?
#
loop_
_entity_poly.entity_id
_entity_poly.type
_entity_poly.pdbx_seq_one_letter_code
_entity_poly.pdbx_strand_id
1 'polypeptide(L)'
;GVWHGILEGTGVLAVITNAFVIAITSDYTPRFVYAFKYGPCVENSEDECLRGSMNSSLSVFEMKVADSNQTQYCRYRDYRAPPWSAVPYEFTLQFWHVLAARLAFIIVFE
;
A
#
# COMPACT_ATOMS: atom_id res chain seq x y z
N GLY A 1 1.50 -41.69 11.09
CA GLY A 1 0.04 -41.91 10.88
C GLY A 1 -0.53 -40.79 10.01
N VAL A 2 -1.77 -40.91 9.54
CA VAL A 2 -2.43 -39.92 8.64
C VAL A 2 -2.35 -38.48 9.17
N TRP A 3 -2.49 -38.30 10.49
CA TRP A 3 -2.38 -36.99 11.13
C TRP A 3 -1.03 -36.30 10.94
N HIS A 4 0.07 -37.06 10.79
CA HIS A 4 1.39 -36.48 10.60
C HIS A 4 1.50 -35.75 9.27
N GLY A 5 0.99 -36.33 8.18
CA GLY A 5 0.99 -35.68 6.86
C GLY A 5 0.09 -34.44 6.81
N ILE A 6 -1.03 -34.45 7.55
CA ILE A 6 -1.89 -33.27 7.69
C ILE A 6 -1.15 -32.15 8.44
N LEU A 7 -0.52 -32.48 9.57
CA LEU A 7 0.23 -31.52 10.38
C LEU A 7 1.38 -30.88 9.60
N GLU A 8 2.12 -31.69 8.84
CA GLU A 8 3.20 -31.22 7.97
C GLU A 8 2.69 -30.26 6.88
N GLY A 9 1.59 -30.63 6.20
CA GLY A 9 0.96 -29.76 5.20
C GLY A 9 0.43 -28.45 5.80
N THR A 10 -0.19 -28.50 6.98
CA THR A 10 -0.66 -27.28 7.67
C THR A 10 0.48 -26.39 8.13
N GLY A 11 1.65 -26.96 8.47
CA GLY A 11 2.82 -26.19 8.86
C GLY A 11 3.34 -25.32 7.72
N VAL A 12 3.51 -25.91 6.53
CA VAL A 12 3.95 -25.17 5.33
C VAL A 12 2.92 -24.11 4.93
N LEU A 13 1.63 -24.47 4.88
CA LEU A 13 0.57 -23.51 4.56
C LEU A 13 0.48 -22.36 5.58
N ALA A 14 0.77 -22.62 6.86
CA ALA A 14 0.76 -21.59 7.89
C ALA A 14 1.86 -20.53 7.66
N VAL A 15 3.05 -20.92 7.18
CA VAL A 15 4.11 -19.96 6.86
C VAL A 15 3.71 -19.06 5.70
N ILE A 16 3.26 -19.65 4.59
CA ILE A 16 2.77 -18.94 3.40
C ILE A 16 1.67 -17.94 3.78
N THR A 17 0.65 -18.40 4.50
CA THR A 17 -0.50 -17.56 4.86
C THR A 17 -0.12 -16.39 5.75
N ASN A 18 0.77 -16.57 6.72
CA ASN A 18 1.27 -15.48 7.55
C ASN A 18 2.06 -14.44 6.72
N ALA A 19 2.86 -14.88 5.75
CA ALA A 19 3.56 -14.00 4.83
C ALA A 19 2.57 -13.11 4.06
N PHE A 20 1.52 -13.70 3.50
CA PHE A 20 0.47 -12.99 2.76
C PHE A 20 -0.33 -12.03 3.64
N VAL A 21 -0.66 -12.42 4.87
CA VAL A 21 -1.33 -11.55 5.85
C VAL A 21 -0.49 -10.30 6.09
N ILE A 22 0.80 -10.47 6.40
CA ILE A 22 1.69 -9.34 6.65
C ILE A 22 1.88 -8.49 5.39
N ALA A 23 2.04 -9.08 4.21
CA ALA A 23 2.31 -8.33 2.98
C ALA A 23 1.08 -7.54 2.47
N ILE A 24 -0.10 -8.17 2.46
CA ILE A 24 -1.28 -7.65 1.76
C ILE A 24 -2.18 -6.86 2.71
N THR A 25 -2.51 -7.41 3.88
CA THR A 25 -3.50 -6.78 4.78
C THR A 25 -2.87 -5.76 5.71
N SER A 26 -1.57 -5.88 5.99
CA SER A 26 -0.88 -4.92 6.84
C SER A 26 -0.53 -3.62 6.11
N ASP A 27 -0.60 -2.53 6.88
CA ASP A 27 -0.11 -1.22 6.48
C ASP A 27 1.42 -1.09 6.61
N TYR A 28 2.10 -2.17 6.99
CA TYR A 28 3.55 -2.21 7.18
C TYR A 28 4.31 -1.94 5.88
N THR A 29 4.08 -2.74 4.84
CA THR A 29 4.78 -2.63 3.55
C THR A 29 4.67 -1.24 2.90
N PRO A 30 3.48 -0.64 2.76
CA PRO A 30 3.37 0.71 2.19
C PRO A 30 4.05 1.79 3.05
N ARG A 31 3.98 1.70 4.38
CA ARG A 31 4.68 2.64 5.28
C ARG A 31 6.19 2.51 5.19
N PHE A 32 6.69 1.29 5.06
CA PHE A 32 8.11 1.02 4.84
C PHE A 32 8.60 1.63 3.52
N VAL A 33 7.89 1.37 2.41
CA VAL A 33 8.21 1.95 1.09
C VAL A 33 8.16 3.48 1.14
N TYR A 34 7.17 4.05 1.82
CA TYR A 34 7.08 5.50 2.01
C TYR A 34 8.29 6.04 2.77
N ALA A 35 8.59 5.51 3.96
CA ALA A 35 9.69 5.98 4.79
C ALA A 35 11.06 5.95 4.08
N PHE A 36 11.32 4.92 3.27
CA PHE A 36 12.62 4.75 2.60
C PHE A 36 12.75 5.47 1.25
N LYS A 37 11.65 5.75 0.53
CA LYS A 37 11.72 6.30 -0.84
C LYS A 37 11.06 7.65 -1.02
N TYR A 38 10.03 7.96 -0.23
CA TYR A 38 9.15 9.12 -0.44
C TYR A 38 8.99 10.02 0.79
N GLY A 39 9.42 9.55 1.96
CA GLY A 39 9.29 10.25 3.22
C GLY A 39 10.44 11.25 3.46
N PRO A 40 10.24 12.19 4.39
CA PRO A 40 11.23 13.21 4.78
C PRO A 40 12.58 12.62 5.27
N CYS A 41 12.60 11.33 5.64
CA CYS A 41 13.81 10.63 6.07
C CYS A 41 14.79 10.26 4.96
N VAL A 42 14.45 10.51 3.68
CA VAL A 42 15.42 10.46 2.58
C VAL A 42 16.38 11.67 2.64
N GLU A 43 15.95 12.80 3.22
CA GLU A 43 16.70 14.07 3.24
C GLU A 43 17.33 14.40 4.62
N ASN A 44 17.54 13.41 5.49
CA ASN A 44 18.14 13.58 6.83
C ASN A 44 17.37 14.54 7.76
N SER A 45 16.05 14.66 7.60
CA SER A 45 15.23 15.31 8.61
C SER A 45 14.86 14.28 9.69
N GLU A 46 15.46 14.42 10.87
CA GLU A 46 15.29 13.51 12.01
C GLU A 46 13.88 13.59 12.64
N ASP A 47 13.09 14.60 12.26
CA ASP A 47 11.73 14.80 12.76
C ASP A 47 10.69 14.10 11.87
N GLU A 48 10.16 12.98 12.37
CA GLU A 48 8.96 12.28 11.90
C GLU A 48 8.98 11.75 10.44
N CYS A 49 9.69 10.64 10.17
CA CYS A 49 9.73 9.95 8.86
C CYS A 49 8.37 9.61 8.24
N LEU A 50 7.33 9.47 9.05
CA LEU A 50 5.97 9.10 8.63
C LEU A 50 5.05 10.32 8.46
N ARG A 51 5.54 11.53 8.72
CA ARG A 51 4.77 12.77 8.59
C ARG A 51 4.39 12.96 7.12
N GLY A 52 3.08 13.06 6.85
CA GLY A 52 2.55 13.17 5.50
C GLY A 52 2.27 11.83 4.79
N SER A 53 2.60 10.69 5.41
CA SER A 53 2.29 9.36 4.85
C SER A 53 0.79 9.19 4.54
N MET A 54 -0.08 9.68 5.43
CA MET A 54 -1.53 9.66 5.20
C MET A 54 -1.95 10.50 3.98
N ASN A 55 -1.41 11.70 3.82
CA ASN A 55 -1.74 12.56 2.67
C ASN A 55 -1.21 11.98 1.35
N SER A 56 -0.07 11.26 1.36
CA SER A 56 0.46 10.60 0.16
C SER A 56 -0.28 9.30 -0.17
N SER A 57 -0.83 8.59 0.83
CA SER A 57 -1.55 7.33 0.63
C SER A 57 -3.02 7.49 0.19
N LEU A 58 -3.52 8.73 0.16
CA LEU A 58 -4.90 9.06 -0.16
C LEU A 58 -4.98 9.72 -1.53
N SER A 59 -5.57 9.03 -2.50
CA SER A 59 -5.92 9.61 -3.80
C SER A 59 -7.20 10.43 -3.70
N VAL A 60 -7.26 11.52 -4.47
CA VAL A 60 -8.43 12.42 -4.52
C VAL A 60 -9.31 12.02 -5.70
N PHE A 61 -10.61 11.87 -5.43
CA PHE A 61 -11.65 11.68 -6.43
C PHE A 61 -12.52 12.93 -6.52
N GLU A 62 -12.73 13.42 -7.74
CA GLU A 62 -13.67 14.52 -8.00
C GLU A 62 -15.06 13.93 -8.28
N MET A 63 -16.00 14.18 -7.37
CA MET A 63 -17.39 13.80 -7.54
C MET A 63 -18.17 15.00 -8.08
N LYS A 64 -18.70 14.85 -9.29
CA LYS A 64 -19.68 15.79 -9.85
C LYS A 64 -21.06 15.35 -9.40
N VAL A 65 -21.67 16.11 -8.48
CA VAL A 65 -23.04 15.87 -8.05
C VAL A 65 -23.96 16.35 -9.17
N ALA A 66 -24.82 15.46 -9.69
CA ALA A 66 -25.63 15.74 -10.88
C ALA A 66 -26.64 16.90 -10.70
N ASP A 67 -26.95 17.26 -9.45
CA ASP A 67 -28.02 18.20 -9.10
C ASP A 67 -27.51 19.48 -8.40
N SER A 68 -26.19 19.61 -8.21
CA SER A 68 -25.59 20.85 -7.71
C SER A 68 -24.32 21.17 -8.51
N ASN A 69 -24.15 22.42 -8.92
CA ASN A 69 -22.91 22.93 -9.53
C ASN A 69 -21.72 22.95 -8.53
N GLN A 70 -21.73 22.12 -7.49
CA GLN A 70 -20.70 22.00 -6.49
C GLN A 70 -19.86 20.76 -6.77
N THR A 71 -18.61 20.97 -7.13
CA THR A 71 -17.60 19.91 -7.17
C THR A 71 -17.19 19.54 -5.76
N GLN A 72 -17.43 18.29 -5.37
CA GLN A 72 -16.97 17.75 -4.09
C GLN A 72 -15.76 16.86 -4.31
N TYR A 73 -14.77 16.98 -3.42
CA TYR A 73 -13.57 16.14 -3.44
C TYR A 73 -13.65 15.12 -2.30
N CYS A 74 -13.54 13.84 -2.65
CA CYS A 74 -13.47 12.74 -1.70
C CYS A 74 -12.06 12.14 -1.74
N ARG A 75 -11.56 11.67 -0.59
CA ARG A 75 -10.28 10.95 -0.50
C ARG A 75 -10.55 9.47 -0.29
N TYR A 76 -9.87 8.62 -1.04
CA TYR A 76 -9.93 7.17 -0.89
C TYR A 76 -8.53 6.57 -0.86
N ARG A 77 -8.44 5.37 -0.29
CA ARG A 77 -7.17 4.69 -0.06
C ARG A 77 -6.69 4.00 -1.33
N ASP A 78 -5.99 4.74 -2.18
CA ASP A 78 -5.36 4.23 -3.40
C ASP A 78 -4.19 5.14 -3.84
N TYR A 79 -3.29 4.61 -4.66
CA TYR A 79 -2.10 5.30 -5.18
C TYR A 79 -2.33 5.77 -6.62
N ARG A 80 -3.38 6.57 -6.82
CA ARG A 80 -3.77 7.09 -8.14
C ARG A 80 -3.46 8.56 -8.31
N ALA A 81 -3.21 8.94 -9.56
CA ALA A 81 -2.94 10.31 -9.93
C ALA A 81 -4.19 11.19 -9.70
N PRO A 82 -4.01 12.42 -9.20
CA PRO A 82 -5.13 13.31 -8.90
C PRO A 82 -5.82 13.83 -10.18
N PRO A 83 -7.04 14.37 -10.07
CA PRO A 83 -7.83 14.82 -11.23
C PRO A 83 -7.19 16.00 -12.00
N TRP A 84 -6.29 16.76 -11.38
CA TRP A 84 -5.55 17.87 -12.02
C TRP A 84 -4.21 17.43 -12.67
N SER A 85 -3.88 16.14 -12.65
CA SER A 85 -2.68 15.64 -13.32
C SER A 85 -2.91 15.46 -14.84
N ALA A 86 -1.82 15.35 -15.60
CA ALA A 86 -1.88 15.16 -17.05
C ALA A 86 -2.64 13.89 -17.48
N VAL A 87 -2.65 12.87 -16.61
CA VAL A 87 -3.36 11.59 -16.79
C VAL A 87 -4.14 11.28 -15.51
N PRO A 88 -5.41 11.76 -15.41
CA PRO A 88 -6.19 11.63 -14.19
C PRO A 88 -6.54 10.16 -13.91
N TYR A 89 -6.49 9.77 -12.64
CA TYR A 89 -6.88 8.44 -12.13
C TYR A 89 -6.02 7.25 -12.55
N GLU A 90 -4.90 7.47 -13.23
CA GLU A 90 -3.93 6.43 -13.55
C GLU A 90 -3.13 5.98 -12.31
N PHE A 91 -2.56 4.78 -12.39
CA PHE A 91 -1.68 4.24 -11.36
C PHE A 91 -0.37 5.02 -11.31
N THR A 92 -0.02 5.50 -10.13
CA THR A 92 1.27 6.19 -9.91
C THR A 92 2.41 5.18 -9.78
N LEU A 93 3.65 5.64 -9.93
CA LEU A 93 4.83 4.80 -9.63
C LEU A 93 4.87 4.31 -8.17
N GLN A 94 4.25 5.04 -7.25
CA GLN A 94 4.12 4.60 -5.84
C GLN A 94 3.35 3.29 -5.73
N PHE A 95 2.27 3.12 -6.51
CA PHE A 95 1.52 1.86 -6.58
C PHE A 95 2.43 0.68 -6.92
N TRP A 96 3.23 0.85 -7.97
CA TRP A 96 4.13 -0.19 -8.46
C TRP A 96 5.25 -0.52 -7.48
N HIS A 97 5.83 0.48 -6.81
CA HIS A 97 6.81 0.23 -5.77
C HIS A 97 6.23 -0.52 -4.57
N VAL A 98 5.02 -0.18 -4.13
CA VAL A 98 4.34 -0.90 -3.05
C VAL A 98 4.03 -2.33 -3.47
N LEU A 99 3.55 -2.54 -4.70
CA LEU A 99 3.28 -3.88 -5.22
C LEU A 99 4.55 -4.73 -5.28
N ALA A 100 5.64 -4.19 -5.83
CA ALA A 100 6.93 -4.87 -5.91
C ALA A 100 7.46 -5.22 -4.52
N ALA A 101 7.37 -4.30 -3.56
CA ALA A 101 7.78 -4.55 -2.19
C ALA A 101 6.95 -5.64 -1.51
N ARG A 102 5.64 -5.70 -1.76
CA ARG A 102 4.77 -6.78 -1.25
C ARG A 102 5.19 -8.14 -1.77
N LEU A 103 5.44 -8.25 -3.08
CA LEU A 103 5.88 -9.49 -3.70
C LEU A 103 7.26 -9.90 -3.19
N ALA A 104 8.21 -8.96 -3.11
CA ALA A 104 9.54 -9.22 -2.57
C ALA A 104 9.49 -9.69 -1.11
N PHE A 105 8.64 -9.08 -0.29
CA PHE A 105 8.47 -9.49 1.10
C PHE A 105 7.96 -10.93 1.23
N ILE A 106 6.96 -11.30 0.42
CA ILE A 106 6.42 -12.67 0.43
C ILE A 106 7.51 -13.69 0.08
N ILE A 107 8.33 -13.40 -0.94
CA ILE A 107 9.42 -14.28 -1.41
C ILE A 107 10.54 -14.42 -0.37
N VAL A 108 10.84 -13.36 0.39
CA VAL A 108 11.91 -13.38 1.40
C VAL A 108 11.46 -13.99 2.72
N PHE A 109 10.17 -13.93 3.03
CA PHE A 109 9.61 -14.44 4.28
C PHE A 109 9.30 -15.94 4.24
N GLU A 110 8.90 -16.45 3.06
CA GLU A 110 8.92 -17.90 2.74
C GLU A 110 10.33 -18.47 2.87
#